data_AF-A0A5C1ALR7-F1
#
_entry.id   AF-A0A5C1ALR7-F1
#
_cell.length_a   1.000
_cell.length_b   1.000
_cell.length_c   1.000
_cell.angle_alpha   90.00
_cell.angle_beta   90.00
_cell.angle_gamma   90.00
#
_symmetry.space_group_name_H-M   'P 1'
#
loop_
_entity.id
_entity.type
_entity.pdbx_description
1 polymer ?
#
loop_
_entity_poly.entity_id
_entity_poly.type
_entity_poly.pdbx_seq_one_letter_code
_entity_poly.pdbx_strand_id
1 'polypeptide(L)'
;MSARRLFLTLLAAVLIPQAASALATEYFGNAPIMPSQWGLAPEVAGVANLPTRVYWYEVNGSPSFYYRGDTAALNAALRAFAKLPDKDKEIHLVAGPGETKDLGQKKGIAFDWSVHVAGVLEQAVGSKQPIVMIVHVTVPKPPGKPDETAINALIADLDHPAFATREAAAKKLRELHYTGVPYIKAALKTTESVEARQRLEGLLTRLKGIYLPLTELPTGVTLLGPQDVYERHVARLRDPADSVRARAILGLAATRGNRPAIVKELEKFLAEEVNHDALRCAAIAAATLGADAKPLLPAMKKRIATSNVDVSQAFVKAVNTIEAAKSTPSPTDTEKQLDAIETEIQKTVKELRGAAKTQ
;
A
#
# COMPACT_ATOMS: atom_id res chain seq x y z
N MET A 1 9.95 57.41 22.91
CA MET A 1 9.28 56.95 21.66
C MET A 1 7.78 57.06 21.87
N SER A 2 7.01 57.76 21.02
CA SER A 2 5.56 57.90 21.27
C SER A 2 4.83 56.57 21.04
N ALA A 3 3.76 56.31 21.80
CA ALA A 3 2.96 55.08 21.69
C ALA A 3 2.52 54.78 20.25
N ARG A 4 2.29 55.83 19.46
CA ARG A 4 1.93 55.73 18.03
C ARG A 4 3.07 55.19 17.15
N ARG A 5 4.32 55.55 17.44
CA ARG A 5 5.50 54.97 16.75
C ARG A 5 5.73 53.52 17.17
N LEU A 6 5.59 53.20 18.46
CA LEU A 6 5.69 51.81 18.94
C LEU A 6 4.62 50.91 18.28
N PHE A 7 3.37 51.38 18.20
CA PHE A 7 2.26 50.65 17.57
C PHE A 7 2.47 50.43 16.06
N LEU A 8 2.91 51.45 15.32
CA LEU A 8 3.20 51.31 13.88
C LEU A 8 4.38 50.37 13.60
N THR A 9 5.37 50.32 14.49
CA THR A 9 6.52 49.39 14.34
C THR A 9 6.11 47.95 14.64
N LEU A 10 5.27 47.72 15.65
CA LEU A 10 4.68 46.41 15.95
C LEU A 10 3.74 45.92 14.84
N LEU A 11 2.92 46.81 14.27
CA LEU A 11 2.02 46.48 13.15
C LEU A 11 2.81 46.11 11.88
N ALA A 12 3.91 46.82 11.59
CA ALA A 12 4.79 46.49 10.46
C ALA A 12 5.51 45.14 10.64
N ALA A 13 5.85 44.75 11.87
CA ALA A 13 6.46 43.44 12.15
C ALA A 13 5.47 42.25 11.97
N VAL A 14 4.17 42.48 12.17
CA VAL A 14 3.11 41.47 11.94
C VAL A 14 2.74 41.34 10.46
N LEU A 15 3.01 42.37 9.66
CA LEU A 15 2.74 42.40 8.21
C LEU A 15 3.90 41.87 7.36
N ILE A 16 4.99 41.39 7.96
CA ILE A 16 6.01 40.65 7.21
C ILE A 16 5.32 39.36 6.74
N PRO A 17 5.12 39.16 5.41
CA PRO A 17 4.52 37.93 4.92
C PRO A 17 5.40 36.78 5.40
N GLN A 18 4.87 35.97 6.32
CA GLN A 18 5.52 34.72 6.66
C GLN A 18 5.46 33.89 5.38
N ALA A 19 6.62 33.62 4.79
CA ALA A 19 6.71 32.64 3.74
C ALA A 19 6.18 31.34 4.33
N ALA A 20 4.93 31.02 4.01
CA ALA A 20 4.36 29.71 4.26
C ALA A 20 5.04 28.76 3.28
N SER A 21 6.29 28.40 3.59
CA SER A 21 6.96 27.30 2.92
C SER A 21 6.13 26.07 3.24
N ALA A 22 5.46 25.50 2.23
CA ALA A 22 4.88 24.18 2.36
C ALA A 22 6.00 23.26 2.86
N LEU A 23 5.89 22.81 4.12
CA LEU A 23 6.90 21.95 4.72
C LEU A 23 6.70 20.57 4.09
N ALA A 24 7.62 20.23 3.20
CA ALA A 24 7.83 18.88 2.74
C ALA A 24 9.25 18.48 3.14
N THR A 25 9.38 17.34 3.80
CA THR A 25 10.67 16.76 4.16
C THR A 25 10.73 15.32 3.72
N GLU A 26 11.92 14.83 3.40
CA GLU A 26 12.13 13.42 3.10
C GLU A 26 13.45 12.92 3.70
N TYR A 27 13.49 11.64 4.03
CA TYR A 27 14.69 10.98 4.53
C TYR A 27 14.80 9.57 3.95
N PHE A 28 16.03 9.18 3.66
CA PHE A 28 16.37 7.85 3.16
C PHE A 28 16.97 6.99 4.28
N GLY A 29 16.64 5.69 4.25
CA GLY A 29 17.11 4.71 5.22
C GLY A 29 16.34 4.71 6.55
N ASN A 30 17.00 4.18 7.58
CA ASN A 30 16.40 3.84 8.87
C ASN A 30 16.98 4.63 10.05
N ALA A 31 17.64 5.78 9.80
CA ALA A 31 18.13 6.65 10.87
C ALA A 31 17.00 7.03 11.84
N PRO A 32 17.11 6.82 13.16
CA PRO A 32 16.01 7.02 14.09
C PRO A 32 15.35 8.40 13.97
N ILE A 33 14.02 8.43 13.95
CA ILE A 33 13.20 9.63 14.00
C ILE A 33 12.88 9.93 15.45
N MET A 34 13.23 11.13 15.90
CA MET A 34 12.89 11.62 17.23
C MET A 34 11.46 12.16 17.21
N PRO A 35 10.50 11.55 17.96
CA PRO A 35 9.09 11.91 17.84
C PRO A 35 8.80 13.38 18.17
N SER A 36 9.51 13.93 19.15
CA SER A 36 9.40 15.33 19.59
C SER A 36 9.78 16.34 18.51
N GLN A 37 10.66 15.98 17.58
CA GLN A 37 11.09 16.86 16.49
C GLN A 37 9.98 17.03 15.43
N TRP A 38 9.08 16.06 15.33
CA TRP A 38 8.08 15.98 14.25
C TRP A 38 6.64 15.97 14.76
N GLY A 39 6.43 16.17 16.07
CA GLY A 39 5.11 16.09 16.69
C GLY A 39 4.45 14.71 16.54
N LEU A 40 5.23 13.65 16.37
CA LEU A 40 4.69 12.29 16.27
C LEU A 40 4.33 11.78 17.67
N ALA A 41 3.18 11.11 17.78
CA ALA A 41 2.86 10.38 19.00
C ALA A 41 3.95 9.33 19.30
N PRO A 42 4.33 9.11 20.57
CA PRO A 42 5.35 8.12 20.93
C PRO A 42 5.10 6.71 20.36
N GLU A 43 3.84 6.31 20.24
CA GLU A 43 3.44 5.02 19.69
C GLU A 43 3.72 4.93 18.17
N VAL A 44 3.56 6.04 17.44
CA VAL A 44 3.90 6.12 16.01
C VAL A 44 5.39 5.91 15.80
N ALA A 45 6.23 6.33 16.75
CA ALA A 45 7.68 6.13 16.71
C ALA A 45 8.08 4.65 16.60
N GLY A 46 7.32 3.76 17.25
CA GLY A 46 7.58 2.32 17.23
C GLY A 46 7.43 1.71 15.85
N VAL A 47 6.47 2.20 15.05
CA VAL A 47 6.30 1.81 13.65
C VAL A 47 7.31 2.55 12.78
N ALA A 48 7.40 3.88 12.95
CA ALA A 48 8.29 4.72 12.16
C ALA A 48 9.74 4.22 12.22
N ASN A 49 10.25 3.82 13.38
CA ASN A 49 11.64 3.40 13.56
C ASN A 49 11.90 1.89 13.41
N LEU A 50 11.01 1.16 12.73
CA LEU A 50 11.31 -0.23 12.38
C LEU A 50 12.61 -0.32 11.57
N PRO A 51 13.49 -1.30 11.84
CA PRO A 51 14.81 -1.41 11.20
C PRO A 51 14.74 -1.62 9.68
N THR A 52 13.58 -2.07 9.18
CA THR A 52 13.29 -2.31 7.77
C THR A 52 12.86 -1.06 7.00
N ARG A 53 12.78 0.12 7.64
CA ARG A 53 12.42 1.36 6.95
C ARG A 53 13.49 1.72 5.92
N VAL A 54 13.06 1.98 4.69
CA VAL A 54 13.96 2.36 3.59
C VAL A 54 13.81 3.82 3.19
N TYR A 55 12.67 4.43 3.50
CA TYR A 55 12.33 5.80 3.11
C TYR A 55 11.14 6.30 3.93
N TRP A 56 11.09 7.61 4.17
CA TRP A 56 9.86 8.27 4.58
C TRP A 56 9.88 9.73 4.14
N TYR A 57 8.69 10.29 4.02
CA TYR A 57 8.52 11.72 3.84
C TYR A 57 7.32 12.19 4.65
N GLU A 58 7.24 13.51 4.83
CA GLU A 58 6.10 14.18 5.39
C GLU A 58 5.78 15.39 4.54
N VAL A 59 4.49 15.59 4.28
CA VAL A 59 3.95 16.76 3.60
C VAL A 59 2.75 17.25 4.39
N ASN A 60 2.81 18.50 4.86
CA ASN A 60 1.73 19.16 5.60
C ASN A 60 1.19 18.36 6.79
N GLY A 61 2.09 17.84 7.62
CA GLY A 61 1.83 17.05 8.80
C GLY A 61 1.50 15.58 8.55
N SER A 62 1.39 15.11 7.30
CA SER A 62 0.95 13.75 6.97
C SER A 62 2.12 12.85 6.55
N PRO A 63 2.78 12.15 7.50
CA PRO A 63 3.92 11.31 7.19
C PRO A 63 3.52 10.00 6.51
N SER A 64 4.36 9.57 5.58
CA SER A 64 4.29 8.25 4.93
C SER A 64 5.63 7.55 5.09
N PHE A 65 5.61 6.36 5.68
CA PHE A 65 6.79 5.53 5.92
C PHE A 65 6.79 4.30 5.00
N TYR A 66 7.94 3.96 4.44
CA TYR A 66 8.10 2.88 3.48
C TYR A 66 9.16 1.89 3.97
N TYR A 67 8.86 0.59 3.85
CA TYR A 67 9.64 -0.48 4.46
C TYR A 67 9.90 -1.60 3.45
N ARG A 68 11.00 -2.32 3.62
CA ARG A 68 11.36 -3.47 2.80
C ARG A 68 11.81 -4.64 3.68
N GLY A 69 11.32 -5.84 3.39
CA GLY A 69 11.64 -7.04 4.16
C GLY A 69 10.86 -8.28 3.73
N ASP A 70 10.99 -9.34 4.51
CA ASP A 70 10.27 -10.59 4.32
C ASP A 70 9.01 -10.66 5.20
N THR A 71 8.35 -11.81 5.19
CA THR A 71 7.14 -12.03 5.99
C THR A 71 7.40 -11.93 7.51
N ALA A 72 8.59 -12.29 7.99
CA ALA A 72 8.92 -12.17 9.42
C ALA A 72 9.06 -10.70 9.84
N ALA A 73 9.72 -9.90 9.00
CA ALA A 73 9.80 -8.45 9.17
C ALA A 73 8.42 -7.77 9.10
N LEU A 74 7.55 -8.21 8.17
CA LEU A 74 6.17 -7.74 8.10
C LEU A 74 5.40 -8.10 9.37
N ASN A 75 5.52 -9.31 9.92
CA ASN A 75 4.83 -9.68 11.17
C ASN A 75 5.29 -8.80 12.35
N ALA A 76 6.57 -8.45 12.41
CA ALA A 76 7.05 -7.47 13.38
C ALA A 76 6.41 -6.09 13.18
N ALA A 77 6.27 -5.64 11.93
CA ALA A 77 5.61 -4.38 11.58
C ALA A 77 4.12 -4.39 11.92
N LEU A 78 3.41 -5.48 11.64
CA LEU A 78 1.99 -5.67 11.96
C LEU A 78 1.73 -5.61 13.47
N ARG A 79 2.60 -6.24 14.27
CA ARG A 79 2.52 -6.14 15.75
C ARG A 79 2.77 -4.73 16.25
N ALA A 80 3.68 -3.98 15.63
CA ALA A 80 3.90 -2.57 15.96
C ALA A 80 2.70 -1.70 15.56
N PHE A 81 2.15 -1.93 14.36
CA PHE A 81 0.98 -1.22 13.83
C PHE A 81 -0.28 -1.45 14.68
N ALA A 82 -0.50 -2.68 15.14
CA ALA A 82 -1.64 -3.02 15.99
C ALA A 82 -1.65 -2.24 17.32
N LYS A 83 -0.47 -1.85 17.83
CA LYS A 83 -0.31 -1.09 19.08
C LYS A 83 -0.59 0.40 18.94
N LEU A 84 -0.77 0.92 17.72
CA LEU A 84 -1.11 2.33 17.53
C LEU A 84 -2.47 2.64 18.19
N PRO A 85 -2.61 3.81 18.84
CA PRO A 85 -3.75 4.14 19.70
C PRO A 85 -5.05 4.41 18.94
N ASP A 86 -4.96 4.67 17.62
CA ASP A 86 -6.12 4.92 16.78
C ASP A 86 -7.01 3.67 16.69
N LYS A 87 -8.33 3.86 16.81
CA LYS A 87 -9.30 2.76 16.66
C LYS A 87 -9.57 2.48 15.19
N ASP A 88 -9.40 3.48 14.33
CA ASP A 88 -9.65 3.41 12.89
C ASP A 88 -8.34 3.05 12.18
N LYS A 89 -7.98 1.76 12.25
CA LYS A 89 -6.81 1.19 11.58
C LYS A 89 -7.21 0.27 10.46
N GLU A 90 -6.49 0.36 9.35
CA GLU A 90 -6.72 -0.46 8.18
C GLU A 90 -5.44 -1.08 7.65
N ILE A 91 -5.58 -2.31 7.17
CA ILE A 91 -4.56 -2.99 6.36
C ILE A 91 -5.14 -3.23 4.98
N HIS A 92 -4.48 -2.68 3.97
CA HIS A 92 -4.81 -2.89 2.57
C HIS A 92 -3.81 -3.89 1.99
N LEU A 93 -4.33 -5.00 1.49
CA LEU A 93 -3.52 -6.00 0.78
C LEU A 93 -3.58 -5.71 -0.72
N VAL A 94 -2.43 -5.53 -1.35
CA VAL A 94 -2.30 -5.27 -2.79
C VAL A 94 -1.26 -6.20 -3.41
N ALA A 95 -1.38 -6.52 -4.69
CA ALA A 95 -0.37 -7.31 -5.39
C ALA A 95 0.84 -6.46 -5.81
N GLY A 96 2.03 -7.05 -5.77
CA GLY A 96 3.26 -6.45 -6.28
C GLY A 96 4.45 -6.65 -5.35
N PRO A 97 5.64 -6.23 -5.77
CA PRO A 97 6.41 -5.27 -4.99
C PRO A 97 5.78 -3.87 -5.14
N GLY A 98 5.90 -3.02 -4.13
CA GLY A 98 5.53 -1.61 -4.18
C GLY A 98 6.69 -0.75 -4.70
N GLU A 99 6.37 0.37 -5.33
CA GLU A 99 7.34 1.40 -5.69
C GLU A 99 6.75 2.79 -5.46
N THR A 100 7.57 3.70 -4.93
CA THR A 100 7.27 5.13 -4.83
C THR A 100 8.42 5.94 -5.40
N LYS A 101 8.23 7.25 -5.51
CA LYS A 101 9.27 8.20 -5.89
C LYS A 101 9.62 9.10 -4.72
N ASP A 102 10.85 9.61 -4.73
CA ASP A 102 11.23 10.73 -3.87
C ASP A 102 10.33 11.95 -4.15
N LEU A 103 10.32 12.93 -3.25
CA LEU A 103 9.50 14.14 -3.42
C LEU A 103 9.84 14.88 -4.73
N GLY A 104 11.09 14.78 -5.18
CA GLY A 104 11.56 15.33 -6.45
C GLY A 104 11.15 14.54 -7.72
N GLN A 105 10.51 13.38 -7.59
CA GLN A 105 10.11 12.48 -8.69
C GLN A 105 11.28 11.91 -9.53
N LYS A 106 12.51 11.95 -9.00
CA LYS A 106 13.74 11.55 -9.68
C LYS A 106 14.14 10.11 -9.35
N LYS A 107 13.98 9.69 -8.10
CA LYS A 107 14.48 8.41 -7.61
C LYS A 107 13.34 7.45 -7.30
N GLY A 108 13.37 6.26 -7.92
CA GLY A 108 12.48 5.16 -7.58
C GLY A 108 12.90 4.46 -6.28
N ILE A 109 11.93 4.11 -5.45
CA ILE A 109 12.13 3.53 -4.13
C ILE A 109 11.18 2.34 -4.01
N ALA A 110 11.70 1.14 -4.19
CA ALA A 110 10.89 -0.08 -3.99
C ALA A 110 10.68 -0.37 -2.49
N PHE A 111 9.52 -0.92 -2.16
CA PHE A 111 9.11 -1.23 -0.80
C PHE A 111 8.12 -2.41 -0.80
N ASP A 112 7.99 -3.11 0.32
CA ASP A 112 7.07 -4.25 0.48
C ASP A 112 5.84 -3.86 1.31
N TRP A 113 5.95 -2.84 2.16
CA TRP A 113 4.79 -2.21 2.78
C TRP A 113 5.03 -0.74 3.09
N SER A 114 3.95 0.00 3.29
CA SER A 114 3.98 1.39 3.73
C SER A 114 2.98 1.62 4.85
N VAL A 115 3.23 2.63 5.67
CA VAL A 115 2.31 3.10 6.70
C VAL A 115 2.10 4.58 6.50
N HIS A 116 0.84 4.97 6.33
CA HIS A 116 0.40 6.35 6.28
C HIS A 116 -0.31 6.70 7.60
N VAL A 117 0.13 7.79 8.23
CA VAL A 117 -0.46 8.30 9.47
C VAL A 117 -1.11 9.64 9.16
N ALA A 118 -2.41 9.76 9.45
CA ALA A 118 -3.13 11.01 9.25
C ALA A 118 -2.49 12.13 10.08
N GLY A 119 -2.17 13.24 9.40
CA GLY A 119 -1.41 14.31 10.00
C GLY A 119 -2.17 15.19 10.98
N VAL A 120 -1.45 15.97 11.78
CA VAL A 120 -2.05 16.93 12.74
C VAL A 120 -2.96 17.93 12.02
N LEU A 121 -2.57 18.39 10.82
CA LEU A 121 -3.40 19.30 10.03
C LEU A 121 -4.68 18.63 9.52
N GLU A 122 -4.60 17.38 9.08
CA GLU A 122 -5.78 16.60 8.67
C GLU A 122 -6.75 16.40 9.84
N GLN A 123 -6.22 16.07 11.02
CA GLN A 123 -7.02 15.95 12.23
C GLN A 123 -7.65 17.29 12.65
N ALA A 124 -6.90 18.39 12.54
CA ALA A 124 -7.39 19.74 12.88
C ALA A 124 -8.55 20.20 11.99
N VAL A 125 -8.60 19.76 10.73
CA VAL A 125 -9.74 20.03 9.83
C VAL A 125 -10.86 18.98 9.94
N GLY A 126 -10.82 18.12 10.96
CA GLY A 126 -11.86 17.12 11.24
C GLY A 126 -11.86 15.92 10.28
N SER A 127 -10.78 15.72 9.51
CA SER A 127 -10.64 14.56 8.63
C SER A 127 -10.44 13.31 9.47
N LYS A 128 -11.41 12.39 9.45
CA LYS A 128 -11.32 11.07 10.08
C LYS A 128 -10.72 10.06 9.10
N GLN A 129 -9.48 10.29 8.68
CA GLN A 129 -8.77 9.29 7.88
C GLN A 129 -8.22 8.20 8.81
N PRO A 130 -8.43 6.92 8.47
CA PRO A 130 -7.81 5.85 9.24
C PRO A 130 -6.28 5.89 9.08
N ILE A 131 -5.56 5.35 10.05
CA ILE A 131 -4.16 4.99 9.84
C ILE A 131 -4.15 3.76 8.93
N VAL A 132 -3.47 3.86 7.79
CA VAL A 132 -3.47 2.82 6.76
C VAL A 132 -2.08 2.20 6.65
N MET A 133 -2.02 0.87 6.74
CA MET A 133 -0.89 0.09 6.26
C MET A 133 -1.23 -0.53 4.91
N ILE A 134 -0.42 -0.29 3.89
CA ILE A 134 -0.53 -0.95 2.59
C ILE A 134 0.56 -2.01 2.51
N VAL A 135 0.17 -3.27 2.32
CA VAL A 135 1.07 -4.43 2.21
C VAL A 135 1.05 -4.96 0.79
N HIS A 136 2.23 -4.98 0.16
CA HIS A 136 2.44 -5.54 -1.17
C HIS A 136 2.79 -7.03 -1.05
N VAL A 137 1.85 -7.87 -1.47
CA VAL A 137 2.04 -9.32 -1.53
C VAL A 137 2.82 -9.63 -2.80
N THR A 138 4.02 -10.19 -2.63
CA THR A 138 4.95 -10.46 -3.74
C THR A 138 4.95 -11.93 -4.16
N VAL A 139 4.35 -12.82 -3.36
CA VAL A 139 4.43 -14.26 -3.53
C VAL A 139 3.05 -14.81 -3.84
N PRO A 140 2.83 -15.38 -5.04
CA PRO A 140 1.60 -16.09 -5.33
C PRO A 140 1.56 -17.43 -4.57
N LYS A 141 0.35 -17.94 -4.37
CA LYS A 141 0.12 -19.31 -3.95
C LYS A 141 0.91 -20.26 -4.86
N PRO A 142 1.71 -21.17 -4.29
CA PRO A 142 2.44 -22.12 -5.10
C PRO A 142 1.49 -22.94 -5.97
N PRO A 143 1.82 -23.16 -7.26
CA PRO A 143 1.00 -23.96 -8.14
C PRO A 143 1.04 -25.43 -7.73
N GLY A 144 -0.13 -26.07 -7.70
CA GLY A 144 -0.27 -27.51 -7.51
C GLY A 144 -0.43 -27.99 -6.07
N LYS A 145 -0.91 -29.21 -5.94
CA LYS A 145 -0.90 -29.96 -4.66
C LYS A 145 0.45 -30.68 -4.59
N PRO A 146 1.31 -30.40 -3.60
CA PRO A 146 2.55 -31.14 -3.48
C PRO A 146 2.33 -32.60 -3.13
N ASP A 147 3.34 -33.42 -3.41
CA ASP A 147 3.42 -34.79 -2.90
C ASP A 147 3.66 -34.76 -1.39
N GLU A 148 2.56 -34.84 -0.64
CA GLU A 148 2.57 -34.79 0.83
C GLU A 148 3.43 -35.89 1.44
N THR A 149 3.42 -37.08 0.83
CA THR A 149 4.20 -38.24 1.29
C THR A 149 5.69 -37.94 1.17
N ALA A 150 6.12 -37.43 0.01
CA ALA A 150 7.51 -37.05 -0.20
C ALA A 150 7.95 -35.93 0.76
N ILE A 151 7.12 -34.91 0.98
CA ILE A 151 7.46 -33.81 1.91
C ILE A 151 7.58 -34.32 3.35
N ASN A 152 6.65 -35.15 3.80
CA ASN A 152 6.68 -35.69 5.16
C ASN A 152 7.88 -36.60 5.39
N ALA A 153 8.29 -37.39 4.38
CA ALA A 153 9.52 -38.17 4.44
C ALA A 153 10.75 -37.27 4.61
N LEU A 154 10.84 -36.17 3.84
CA LEU A 154 11.94 -35.20 3.99
C LEU A 154 11.95 -34.54 5.37
N ILE A 155 10.77 -34.26 5.95
CA ILE A 155 10.68 -33.69 7.30
C ILE A 155 11.18 -34.69 8.35
N ALA A 156 10.81 -35.98 8.23
CA ALA A 156 11.30 -37.02 9.12
C ALA A 156 12.83 -37.18 9.02
N ASP A 157 13.37 -37.09 7.82
CA ASP A 157 14.81 -37.17 7.56
C ASP A 157 15.62 -36.02 8.18
N LEU A 158 14.99 -34.93 8.65
CA LEU A 158 15.69 -33.85 9.35
C LEU A 158 16.22 -34.26 10.73
N ASP A 159 15.75 -35.36 11.29
CA ASP A 159 16.23 -35.92 12.56
C ASP A 159 17.00 -37.25 12.36
N HIS A 160 17.32 -37.59 11.11
CA HIS A 160 18.01 -38.83 10.79
C HIS A 160 19.41 -38.86 11.43
N PRO A 161 19.91 -39.99 11.99
CA PRO A 161 21.20 -40.04 12.69
C PRO A 161 22.40 -39.65 11.80
N ALA A 162 22.36 -40.01 10.51
CA ALA A 162 23.39 -39.61 9.54
C ALA A 162 23.22 -38.15 9.09
N PHE A 163 24.27 -37.34 9.29
CA PHE A 163 24.29 -35.92 8.91
C PHE A 163 24.00 -35.69 7.42
N ALA A 164 24.54 -36.54 6.54
CA ALA A 164 24.33 -36.42 5.09
C ALA A 164 22.84 -36.50 4.69
N THR A 165 22.05 -37.34 5.37
CA THR A 165 20.61 -37.44 5.15
C THR A 165 19.89 -36.15 5.57
N ARG A 166 20.24 -35.60 6.75
CA ARG A 166 19.66 -34.34 7.25
C ARG A 166 19.93 -33.17 6.32
N GLU A 167 21.16 -33.05 5.81
CA GLU A 167 21.53 -32.00 4.85
C GLU A 167 20.81 -32.16 3.51
N ALA A 168 20.70 -33.38 2.99
CA ALA A 168 19.98 -33.65 1.76
C ALA A 168 18.48 -33.33 1.89
N ALA A 169 17.87 -33.69 3.01
CA ALA A 169 16.49 -33.38 3.32
C ALA A 169 16.25 -31.86 3.45
N ALA A 170 17.09 -31.16 4.21
CA ALA A 170 17.01 -29.71 4.36
C ALA A 170 17.19 -28.98 3.01
N LYS A 171 18.08 -29.49 2.14
CA LYS A 171 18.24 -28.95 0.78
C LYS A 171 16.97 -29.12 -0.05
N LYS A 172 16.40 -30.32 -0.11
CA LYS A 172 15.17 -30.58 -0.87
C LYS A 172 13.98 -29.78 -0.34
N LEU A 173 13.82 -29.68 0.99
CA LEU A 173 12.77 -28.84 1.59
C LEU A 173 12.93 -27.36 1.23
N ARG A 174 14.17 -26.87 1.08
CA ARG A 174 14.43 -25.50 0.63
C ARG A 174 14.00 -25.28 -0.82
N GLU A 175 14.22 -26.26 -1.68
CA GLU A 175 13.81 -26.23 -3.10
C GLU A 175 12.29 -26.19 -3.27
N LEU A 176 11.52 -26.68 -2.29
CA LEU A 176 10.06 -26.56 -2.29
C LEU A 176 9.57 -25.12 -2.06
N HIS A 177 10.42 -24.22 -1.55
CA HIS A 177 10.07 -22.84 -1.21
C HIS A 177 8.72 -22.75 -0.45
N TYR A 178 7.77 -21.97 -0.97
CA TYR A 178 6.47 -21.72 -0.36
C TYR A 178 5.55 -22.94 -0.37
N THR A 179 5.78 -23.92 -1.24
CA THR A 179 5.01 -25.16 -1.32
C THR A 179 5.18 -26.02 -0.06
N GLY A 180 6.37 -26.02 0.53
CA GLY A 180 6.67 -26.77 1.74
C GLY A 180 6.13 -26.13 3.03
N VAL A 181 5.76 -24.85 2.99
CA VAL A 181 5.42 -24.06 4.19
C VAL A 181 4.31 -24.67 5.05
N PRO A 182 3.16 -25.11 4.50
CA PRO A 182 2.09 -25.70 5.33
C PRO A 182 2.58 -26.93 6.11
N TYR A 183 3.39 -27.78 5.48
CA TYR A 183 3.94 -29.01 6.06
C TYR A 183 5.00 -28.70 7.11
N ILE A 184 5.89 -27.74 6.83
CA ILE A 184 6.89 -27.26 7.79
C ILE A 184 6.21 -26.70 9.05
N LYS A 185 5.16 -25.88 8.90
CA LYS A 185 4.38 -25.37 10.05
C LYS A 185 3.68 -26.47 10.82
N ALA A 186 3.10 -27.46 10.13
CA ALA A 186 2.46 -28.59 10.78
C ALA A 186 3.47 -29.38 11.62
N ALA A 187 4.64 -29.68 11.05
CA ALA A 187 5.72 -30.39 11.72
C ALA A 187 6.29 -29.64 12.93
N LEU A 188 6.45 -28.31 12.85
CA LEU A 188 6.93 -27.49 13.96
C LEU A 188 6.03 -27.59 15.21
N LYS A 189 4.73 -27.86 15.05
CA LYS A 189 3.80 -28.00 16.17
C LYS A 189 3.95 -29.32 16.93
N THR A 190 4.46 -30.37 16.27
CA THR A 190 4.47 -31.73 16.82
C THR A 190 5.88 -32.29 17.00
N THR A 191 6.92 -31.65 16.44
CA THR A 191 8.29 -32.15 16.53
C THR A 191 8.85 -32.01 17.94
N GLU A 192 9.38 -33.11 18.48
CA GLU A 192 10.09 -33.15 19.76
C GLU A 192 11.61 -32.93 19.59
N SER A 193 12.14 -33.14 18.38
CA SER A 193 13.56 -32.94 18.08
C SER A 193 13.92 -31.45 18.02
N VAL A 194 14.89 -31.07 18.84
CA VAL A 194 15.44 -29.70 18.85
C VAL A 194 16.17 -29.39 17.54
N GLU A 195 16.93 -30.35 16.99
CA GLU A 195 17.65 -30.16 15.72
C GLU A 195 16.66 -29.97 14.56
N ALA A 196 15.64 -30.85 14.46
CA ALA A 196 14.63 -30.73 13.42
C ALA A 196 13.89 -29.39 13.50
N ARG A 197 13.51 -28.94 14.72
CA ARG A 197 12.88 -27.64 14.95
C ARG A 197 13.74 -26.48 14.44
N GLN A 198 15.02 -26.44 14.82
CA GLN A 198 15.95 -25.39 14.39
C GLN A 198 16.12 -25.35 12.86
N ARG A 199 16.20 -26.51 12.21
CA ARG A 199 16.29 -26.61 10.75
C ARG A 199 15.02 -26.12 10.06
N LEU A 200 13.85 -26.52 10.55
CA LEU A 200 12.54 -26.10 10.02
C LEU A 200 12.35 -24.59 10.16
N GLU A 201 12.67 -24.01 11.32
CA GLU A 201 12.67 -22.55 11.54
C GLU A 201 13.67 -21.84 10.60
N GLY A 202 14.87 -22.41 10.44
CA GLY A 202 15.89 -21.94 9.51
C GLY A 202 15.47 -21.96 8.03
N LEU A 203 14.55 -22.85 7.65
CA LEU A 203 13.97 -22.86 6.30
C LEU A 203 12.97 -21.72 6.11
N LEU A 204 12.09 -21.47 7.10
CA LEU A 204 11.10 -20.41 7.03
C LEU A 204 11.74 -19.01 7.00
N THR A 205 12.82 -18.80 7.76
CA THR A 205 13.55 -17.51 7.80
C THR A 205 14.29 -17.17 6.51
N ARG A 206 14.47 -18.12 5.59
CA ARG A 206 15.13 -17.90 4.30
C ARG A 206 14.16 -17.57 3.16
N LEU A 207 12.85 -17.63 3.41
CA LEU A 207 11.83 -17.30 2.42
C LEU A 207 11.83 -15.79 2.18
N LYS A 208 11.87 -15.38 0.91
CA LYS A 208 11.93 -13.97 0.50
C LYS A 208 10.60 -13.49 -0.05
N GLY A 209 10.16 -12.32 0.40
CA GLY A 209 8.91 -11.71 0.01
C GLY A 209 7.79 -11.95 1.01
N ILE A 210 6.61 -11.43 0.67
CA ILE A 210 5.43 -11.46 1.52
C ILE A 210 4.52 -12.60 1.06
N TYR A 211 4.35 -13.60 1.94
CA TYR A 211 3.47 -14.74 1.73
C TYR A 211 2.33 -14.74 2.76
N LEU A 212 1.10 -14.54 2.29
CA LEU A 212 -0.07 -14.32 3.15
C LEU A 212 -0.32 -15.43 4.17
N PRO A 213 -0.17 -16.74 3.86
CA PRO A 213 -0.36 -17.82 4.84
C PRO A 213 0.64 -17.81 6.02
N LEU A 214 1.72 -17.04 5.92
CA LEU A 214 2.69 -16.82 7.00
C LEU A 214 2.47 -15.48 7.72
N THR A 215 1.57 -14.64 7.24
CA THR A 215 1.33 -13.32 7.79
C THR A 215 0.46 -13.40 9.05
N GLU A 216 0.89 -12.76 10.12
CA GLU A 216 0.18 -12.65 11.41
C GLU A 216 -0.70 -11.39 11.41
N LEU A 217 -1.82 -11.44 10.69
CA LEU A 217 -2.73 -10.31 10.62
C LEU A 217 -3.37 -10.04 12.00
N PRO A 218 -3.28 -8.81 12.53
CA PRO A 218 -3.79 -8.48 13.85
C PRO A 218 -5.32 -8.53 13.90
N THR A 219 -5.87 -9.01 15.01
CA THR A 219 -7.31 -8.94 15.28
C THR A 219 -7.74 -7.50 15.55
N GLY A 220 -9.01 -7.18 15.27
CA GLY A 220 -9.57 -5.84 15.50
C GLY A 220 -9.08 -4.75 14.53
N VAL A 221 -8.31 -5.10 13.50
CA VAL A 221 -7.92 -4.19 12.42
C VAL A 221 -8.73 -4.50 11.16
N THR A 222 -9.25 -3.48 10.49
CA THR A 222 -10.00 -3.66 9.25
C THR A 222 -9.06 -4.11 8.14
N LEU A 223 -9.30 -5.31 7.60
CA LEU A 223 -8.55 -5.86 6.48
C LEU A 223 -9.31 -5.65 5.18
N LEU A 224 -8.67 -5.07 4.18
CA LEU A 224 -9.23 -4.80 2.85
C LEU A 224 -8.40 -5.47 1.76
N GLY A 225 -9.08 -6.15 0.83
CA GLY A 225 -8.50 -6.58 -0.44
C GLY A 225 -8.73 -5.55 -1.56
N PRO A 226 -8.19 -5.79 -2.76
CA PRO A 226 -8.32 -4.86 -3.90
C PRO A 226 -9.76 -4.48 -4.25
N GLN A 227 -10.71 -5.40 -4.05
CA GLN A 227 -12.12 -5.21 -4.40
C GLN A 227 -12.80 -4.32 -3.37
N ASP A 228 -12.47 -4.47 -2.09
CA ASP A 228 -13.01 -3.61 -1.05
C ASP A 228 -12.52 -2.17 -1.23
N VAL A 229 -11.25 -1.99 -1.61
CA VAL A 229 -10.66 -0.68 -1.91
C VAL A 229 -11.35 -0.06 -3.13
N TYR A 230 -11.56 -0.84 -4.20
CA TYR A 230 -12.33 -0.43 -5.37
C TYR A 230 -13.75 0.03 -4.98
N GLU A 231 -14.51 -0.83 -4.27
CA GLU A 231 -15.90 -0.56 -3.88
C GLU A 231 -16.01 0.67 -2.99
N ARG A 232 -15.04 0.86 -2.08
CA ARG A 232 -14.96 2.06 -1.26
C ARG A 232 -14.75 3.31 -2.09
N HIS A 233 -13.85 3.30 -3.06
CA HIS A 233 -13.64 4.44 -3.93
C HIS A 233 -14.89 4.74 -4.75
N VAL A 234 -15.54 3.73 -5.34
CA VAL A 234 -16.82 3.89 -6.06
C VAL A 234 -17.90 4.49 -5.17
N ALA A 235 -18.03 4.02 -3.92
CA ALA A 235 -19.00 4.59 -2.98
C ALA A 235 -18.70 6.07 -2.68
N ARG A 236 -17.43 6.42 -2.49
CA ARG A 236 -16.97 7.79 -2.21
C ARG A 236 -17.09 8.75 -3.40
N LEU A 237 -17.29 8.26 -4.63
CA LEU A 237 -17.65 9.12 -5.76
C LEU A 237 -19.01 9.81 -5.60
N ARG A 238 -19.82 9.39 -4.62
CA ARG A 238 -21.14 9.99 -4.31
C ARG A 238 -21.13 10.85 -3.04
N ASP A 239 -19.96 11.06 -2.45
CA ASP A 239 -19.84 11.85 -1.22
C ASP A 239 -20.22 13.32 -1.49
N PRO A 240 -20.96 13.99 -0.58
CA PRO A 240 -21.31 15.40 -0.76
C PRO A 240 -20.08 16.31 -0.86
N ALA A 241 -18.95 15.96 -0.22
CA ALA A 241 -17.73 16.73 -0.29
C ALA A 241 -16.96 16.46 -1.61
N ASP A 242 -16.76 17.52 -2.38
CA ASP A 242 -15.98 17.51 -3.62
C ASP A 242 -14.55 16.96 -3.45
N SER A 243 -13.87 17.34 -2.36
CA SER A 243 -12.52 16.88 -2.05
C SER A 243 -12.45 15.37 -1.75
N VAL A 244 -13.55 14.77 -1.28
CA VAL A 244 -13.65 13.32 -1.08
C VAL A 244 -13.83 12.63 -2.44
N ARG A 245 -14.71 13.15 -3.29
CA ARG A 245 -14.90 12.64 -4.66
C ARG A 245 -13.63 12.74 -5.51
N ALA A 246 -12.92 13.87 -5.42
CA ALA A 246 -11.65 14.12 -6.10
C ALA A 246 -10.56 13.11 -5.69
N ARG A 247 -10.42 12.83 -4.39
CA ARG A 247 -9.50 11.78 -3.90
C ARG A 247 -9.96 10.38 -4.31
N ALA A 248 -11.27 10.13 -4.30
CA ALA A 248 -11.83 8.84 -4.66
C ALA A 248 -11.57 8.49 -6.13
N ILE A 249 -11.69 9.45 -7.06
CA ILE A 249 -11.43 9.17 -8.48
C ILE A 249 -9.94 8.91 -8.77
N LEU A 250 -9.03 9.61 -8.08
CA LEU A 250 -7.60 9.33 -8.14
C LEU A 250 -7.27 7.94 -7.58
N GLY A 251 -7.81 7.63 -6.39
CA GLY A 251 -7.63 6.33 -5.75
C GLY A 251 -8.14 5.19 -6.63
N LEU A 252 -9.29 5.37 -7.29
CA LEU A 252 -9.85 4.39 -8.22
C LEU A 252 -8.89 4.10 -9.38
N ALA A 253 -8.33 5.13 -10.03
CA ALA A 253 -7.39 4.95 -11.14
C ALA A 253 -6.03 4.36 -10.72
N ALA A 254 -5.66 4.52 -9.45
CA ALA A 254 -4.45 3.91 -8.87
C ALA A 254 -4.64 2.42 -8.57
N THR A 255 -5.87 1.90 -8.53
CA THR A 255 -6.10 0.46 -8.37
C THR A 255 -5.71 -0.32 -9.65
N ARG A 256 -5.08 -1.49 -9.48
CA ARG A 256 -4.77 -2.41 -10.59
C ARG A 256 -5.99 -3.19 -11.10
N GLY A 257 -7.11 -3.13 -10.39
CA GLY A 257 -8.30 -3.96 -10.61
C GLY A 257 -8.97 -3.76 -11.97
N ASN A 258 -10.24 -4.14 -12.08
CA ASN A 258 -11.00 -4.18 -13.33
C ASN A 258 -10.98 -2.83 -14.11
N ARG A 259 -9.99 -2.64 -14.99
CA ARG A 259 -9.77 -1.41 -15.78
C ARG A 259 -11.01 -1.01 -16.57
N PRO A 260 -11.71 -1.92 -17.28
CA PRO A 260 -12.99 -1.59 -17.92
C PRO A 260 -14.04 -1.00 -16.96
N ALA A 261 -14.16 -1.55 -15.74
CA ALA A 261 -15.09 -1.02 -14.75
C ALA A 261 -14.67 0.37 -14.26
N ILE A 262 -13.37 0.59 -14.02
CA ILE A 262 -12.83 1.91 -13.66
C ILE A 262 -13.12 2.95 -14.75
N VAL A 263 -12.91 2.59 -16.03
CA VAL A 263 -13.21 3.46 -17.18
C VAL A 263 -14.69 3.83 -17.19
N LYS A 264 -15.59 2.88 -16.94
CA LYS A 264 -17.04 3.14 -16.88
C LYS A 264 -17.43 4.09 -15.74
N GLU A 265 -16.86 3.91 -14.56
CA GLU A 265 -17.10 4.82 -13.43
C GLU A 265 -16.55 6.22 -13.71
N LEU A 266 -15.39 6.33 -14.35
CA LEU A 266 -14.79 7.59 -14.75
C LEU A 266 -15.60 8.29 -15.85
N GLU A 267 -16.14 7.56 -16.83
CA GLU A 267 -17.05 8.09 -17.84
C GLU A 267 -18.30 8.71 -17.19
N LYS A 268 -18.92 7.99 -16.26
CA LYS A 268 -20.07 8.48 -15.49
C LYS A 268 -19.70 9.73 -14.69
N PHE A 269 -18.57 9.70 -13.98
CA PHE A 269 -18.07 10.83 -13.21
C PHE A 269 -17.87 12.08 -14.09
N LEU A 270 -17.28 11.90 -15.27
CA LEU A 270 -17.10 12.97 -16.26
C LEU A 270 -18.41 13.50 -16.84
N ALA A 271 -19.51 12.75 -16.79
CA ALA A 271 -20.81 13.22 -17.23
C ALA A 271 -21.53 14.04 -16.16
N GLU A 272 -21.39 13.65 -14.89
CA GLU A 272 -22.20 14.16 -13.77
C GLU A 272 -21.49 15.25 -12.95
N GLU A 273 -20.15 15.21 -12.83
CA GLU A 273 -19.41 16.12 -11.94
C GLU A 273 -19.39 17.56 -12.49
N VAL A 274 -19.48 18.52 -11.57
CA VAL A 274 -19.47 19.96 -11.86
C VAL A 274 -18.33 20.70 -11.16
N ASN A 275 -17.79 20.13 -10.08
CA ASN A 275 -16.70 20.74 -9.34
C ASN A 275 -15.39 20.72 -10.14
N HIS A 276 -14.74 21.88 -10.26
CA HIS A 276 -13.55 22.06 -11.07
C HIS A 276 -12.35 21.23 -10.58
N ASP A 277 -12.13 21.14 -9.27
CA ASP A 277 -10.99 20.41 -8.71
C ASP A 277 -11.18 18.89 -8.86
N ALA A 278 -12.39 18.41 -8.64
CA ALA A 278 -12.74 17.01 -8.89
C ALA A 278 -12.59 16.63 -10.37
N LEU A 279 -12.99 17.52 -11.30
CA LEU A 279 -12.79 17.31 -12.74
C LEU A 279 -11.31 17.31 -13.14
N ARG A 280 -10.47 18.16 -12.53
CA ARG A 280 -9.01 18.13 -12.75
C ARG A 280 -8.41 16.80 -12.27
N CYS A 281 -8.88 16.30 -11.13
CA CYS A 281 -8.49 14.98 -10.63
C CYS A 281 -8.95 13.85 -11.57
N ALA A 282 -10.14 13.95 -12.17
CA ALA A 282 -10.62 13.02 -13.17
C ALA A 282 -9.74 13.01 -14.44
N ALA A 283 -9.23 14.16 -14.87
CA ALA A 283 -8.27 14.23 -15.98
C ALA A 283 -6.94 13.52 -15.65
N ILE A 284 -6.42 13.69 -14.43
CA ILE A 284 -5.22 12.98 -13.96
C ILE A 284 -5.47 11.47 -13.88
N ALA A 285 -6.62 11.06 -13.35
CA ALA A 285 -7.05 9.67 -13.30
C ALA A 285 -7.09 9.05 -14.70
N ALA A 286 -7.72 9.72 -15.68
CA ALA A 286 -7.76 9.26 -17.07
C ALA A 286 -6.36 9.12 -17.67
N ALA A 287 -5.48 10.10 -17.47
CA ALA A 287 -4.10 10.04 -17.95
C ALA A 287 -3.31 8.86 -17.34
N THR A 288 -3.56 8.54 -16.06
CA THR A 288 -2.94 7.41 -15.34
C THR A 288 -3.33 6.06 -15.94
N LEU A 289 -4.54 5.93 -16.47
CA LEU A 289 -5.00 4.72 -17.17
C LEU A 289 -4.36 4.55 -18.56
N GLY A 290 -3.73 5.59 -19.12
CA GLY A 290 -3.06 5.53 -20.40
C GLY A 290 -3.98 5.07 -21.54
N ALA A 291 -3.59 4.03 -22.27
CA ALA A 291 -4.34 3.55 -23.44
C ALA A 291 -5.73 3.00 -23.09
N ASP A 292 -5.95 2.49 -21.88
CA ASP A 292 -7.25 1.97 -21.44
C ASP A 292 -8.30 3.08 -21.35
N ALA A 293 -7.89 4.35 -21.20
CA ALA A 293 -8.78 5.51 -21.16
C ALA A 293 -9.17 6.05 -22.55
N LYS A 294 -8.75 5.43 -23.66
CA LYS A 294 -9.17 5.85 -25.02
C LYS A 294 -10.69 5.99 -25.20
N PRO A 295 -11.54 5.11 -24.63
CA PRO A 295 -13.00 5.29 -24.68
C PRO A 295 -13.50 6.61 -24.08
N LEU A 296 -12.73 7.25 -23.19
CA LEU A 296 -13.12 8.50 -22.52
C LEU A 296 -12.84 9.75 -23.37
N LEU A 297 -12.05 9.63 -24.46
CA LEU A 297 -11.63 10.78 -25.28
C LEU A 297 -12.80 11.66 -25.75
N PRO A 298 -13.96 11.13 -26.20
CA PRO A 298 -15.10 11.98 -26.57
C PRO A 298 -15.63 12.82 -25.40
N ALA A 299 -15.82 12.21 -24.22
CA ALA A 299 -16.29 12.90 -23.03
C ALA A 299 -15.28 13.96 -22.55
N MET A 300 -13.98 13.64 -22.60
CA MET A 300 -12.90 14.58 -22.25
C MET A 300 -12.83 15.76 -23.22
N LYS A 301 -12.94 15.53 -24.53
CA LYS A 301 -12.97 16.60 -25.55
C LYS A 301 -14.17 17.52 -25.37
N LYS A 302 -15.34 16.98 -24.99
CA LYS A 302 -16.51 17.77 -24.60
C LYS A 302 -16.21 18.66 -23.39
N ARG A 303 -15.51 18.16 -22.38
CA ARG A 303 -15.11 18.94 -21.19
C ARG A 303 -14.14 20.08 -21.53
N ILE A 304 -13.19 19.88 -22.44
CA ILE A 304 -12.28 20.94 -22.93
C ILE A 304 -13.07 22.13 -23.49
N ALA A 305 -14.13 21.87 -24.25
CA ALA A 305 -14.92 22.92 -24.89
C ALA A 305 -15.87 23.67 -23.92
N THR A 306 -16.19 23.07 -22.77
CA THR A 306 -17.30 23.53 -21.90
C THR A 306 -16.85 23.98 -20.51
N SER A 307 -15.60 23.74 -20.14
CA SER A 307 -15.09 24.05 -18.80
C SER A 307 -14.29 25.36 -18.78
N ASN A 308 -13.93 25.81 -17.57
CA ASN A 308 -13.01 26.93 -17.41
C ASN A 308 -11.59 26.60 -17.90
N VAL A 309 -10.73 27.61 -17.98
CA VAL A 309 -9.38 27.48 -18.55
C VAL A 309 -8.55 26.40 -17.84
N ASP A 310 -8.62 26.31 -16.51
CA ASP A 310 -7.81 25.39 -15.72
C ASP A 310 -8.22 23.93 -15.94
N VAL A 311 -9.52 23.65 -15.92
CA VAL A 311 -10.08 22.32 -16.17
C VAL A 311 -9.78 21.92 -17.62
N SER A 312 -9.99 22.82 -18.58
CA SER A 312 -9.71 22.56 -19.99
C SER A 312 -8.24 22.25 -20.25
N GLN A 313 -7.30 22.98 -19.63
CA GLN A 313 -5.87 22.68 -19.74
C GLN A 313 -5.51 21.31 -19.16
N ALA A 314 -6.08 20.93 -18.02
CA ALA A 314 -5.88 19.60 -17.44
C ALA A 314 -6.34 18.48 -18.39
N PHE A 315 -7.52 18.64 -19.01
CA PHE A 315 -8.03 17.67 -19.99
C PHE A 315 -7.23 17.66 -21.28
N VAL A 316 -6.75 18.80 -21.79
CA VAL A 316 -5.86 18.83 -22.97
C VAL A 316 -4.60 18.00 -22.71
N LYS A 317 -3.95 18.21 -21.55
CA LYS A 317 -2.77 17.43 -21.17
C LYS A 317 -3.07 15.93 -21.08
N ALA A 318 -4.20 15.57 -20.48
CA ALA A 318 -4.61 14.18 -20.32
C ALA A 318 -4.95 13.51 -21.66
N VAL A 319 -5.69 14.20 -22.54
CA VAL A 319 -5.99 13.74 -23.91
C VAL A 319 -4.71 13.47 -24.69
N ASN A 320 -3.77 14.41 -24.69
CA ASN A 320 -2.47 14.24 -25.38
C ASN A 320 -1.70 13.02 -24.82
N THR A 321 -1.75 12.81 -23.51
CA THR A 321 -1.12 11.65 -22.85
C THR A 321 -1.76 10.33 -23.32
N ILE A 322 -3.09 10.27 -23.36
CA ILE A 322 -3.86 9.07 -23.76
C ILE A 322 -3.68 8.78 -25.25
N GLU A 323 -3.68 9.81 -26.11
CA GLU A 323 -3.49 9.66 -27.55
C GLU A 323 -2.07 9.17 -27.88
N ALA A 324 -1.07 9.63 -27.12
CA ALA A 324 0.32 9.15 -27.23
C ALA A 324 0.53 7.74 -26.62
N ALA A 325 -0.41 7.25 -25.80
CA ALA A 325 -0.29 5.97 -25.14
C ALA A 325 -0.45 4.80 -26.12
N LYS A 326 0.58 3.95 -26.16
CA LYS A 326 0.54 2.68 -26.89
C LYS A 326 -0.35 1.71 -26.13
N SER A 327 -1.16 0.94 -26.87
CA SER A 327 -1.92 -0.15 -26.27
C SER A 327 -0.96 -1.11 -25.57
N THR A 328 -1.33 -1.55 -24.38
CA THR A 328 -0.60 -2.58 -23.65
C THR A 328 -0.64 -3.87 -24.48
N PRO A 329 0.51 -4.53 -24.70
CA PRO A 329 0.51 -5.87 -25.28
C PRO A 329 -0.23 -6.87 -24.37
N SER A 330 -0.45 -8.10 -24.85
CA SER A 330 -0.99 -9.18 -24.03
C SER A 330 -0.28 -9.26 -22.67
N PRO A 331 -1.00 -9.65 -21.58
CA PRO A 331 -0.44 -9.63 -20.24
C PRO A 331 0.91 -10.34 -20.19
N THR A 332 1.92 -9.61 -19.73
CA THR A 332 3.24 -10.14 -19.39
C THR A 332 3.11 -11.22 -18.32
N ASP A 333 4.11 -12.08 -18.18
CA ASP A 333 4.12 -13.09 -17.11
C ASP A 333 4.06 -12.43 -15.73
N THR A 334 4.64 -11.24 -15.58
CA THR A 334 4.51 -10.41 -14.38
C THR A 334 3.07 -10.01 -14.12
N GLU A 335 2.33 -9.52 -15.12
CA GLU A 335 0.92 -9.15 -14.93
C GLU A 335 0.05 -10.35 -14.55
N LYS A 336 0.25 -11.51 -15.20
CA LYS A 336 -0.45 -12.76 -14.83
C LYS A 336 -0.15 -13.17 -13.38
N GLN A 337 1.11 -13.03 -12.95
CA GLN A 337 1.49 -13.31 -11.56
C GLN A 337 0.79 -12.36 -10.58
N LEU A 338 0.74 -11.06 -10.89
CA LEU A 338 0.05 -10.09 -10.04
C LEU A 338 -1.45 -10.38 -9.95
N ASP A 339 -2.09 -10.76 -11.06
CA ASP A 339 -3.52 -11.09 -11.07
C ASP A 339 -3.81 -12.38 -10.28
N ALA A 340 -2.90 -13.35 -10.31
CA ALA A 340 -2.96 -14.53 -9.45
C ALA A 340 -2.83 -14.18 -7.97
N ILE A 341 -1.93 -13.25 -7.63
CA ILE A 341 -1.77 -12.73 -6.25
C ILE A 341 -3.03 -11.97 -5.81
N GLU A 342 -3.60 -11.11 -6.66
CA GLU A 342 -4.85 -10.41 -6.33
C GLU A 342 -5.98 -11.40 -6.05
N THR A 343 -6.11 -12.44 -6.88
CA THR A 343 -7.10 -13.50 -6.67
C THR A 343 -6.91 -14.20 -5.33
N GLU A 344 -5.67 -14.48 -4.95
CA GLU A 344 -5.35 -15.06 -3.65
C GLU A 344 -5.68 -14.12 -2.49
N ILE A 345 -5.30 -12.84 -2.59
CA ILE A 345 -5.63 -11.81 -1.59
C ILE A 345 -7.13 -11.81 -1.35
N GLN A 346 -7.95 -11.75 -2.41
CA GLN A 346 -9.41 -11.72 -2.29
C GLN A 346 -9.96 -12.95 -1.58
N LYS A 347 -9.44 -14.12 -1.93
CA LYS A 347 -9.81 -15.37 -1.30
C LYS A 347 -9.48 -15.34 0.20
N THR A 348 -8.26 -14.96 0.55
CA THR A 348 -7.81 -14.89 1.96
C THR A 348 -8.64 -13.89 2.76
N VAL A 349 -8.91 -12.70 2.23
CA VAL A 349 -9.75 -11.70 2.90
C VAL A 349 -11.15 -12.25 3.16
N LYS A 350 -11.74 -12.94 2.18
CA LYS A 350 -13.06 -13.57 2.33
C LYS A 350 -13.07 -14.68 3.39
N GLU A 351 -12.06 -15.55 3.40
CA GLU A 351 -11.92 -16.65 4.37
C GLU A 351 -11.79 -16.11 5.81
N LEU A 352 -10.94 -15.11 6.02
CA LEU A 352 -10.73 -14.48 7.34
C LEU A 352 -11.99 -13.79 7.86
N ARG A 353 -12.73 -13.08 6.99
CA ARG A 353 -14.01 -12.47 7.35
C ARG A 353 -15.09 -13.51 7.64
N GLY A 354 -15.10 -14.64 6.93
CA GLY A 354 -16.00 -15.75 7.18
C GLY A 354 -15.79 -16.36 8.56
N ALA A 355 -14.53 -16.62 8.92
CA ALA A 355 -14.16 -17.17 10.22
C ALA A 355 -14.51 -16.23 11.39
N ALA A 356 -14.38 -14.91 11.20
CA ALA A 356 -14.74 -13.92 12.21
C ALA A 356 -16.26 -13.83 12.50
N LYS A 357 -17.12 -14.26 11.57
CA LYS A 357 -18.59 -14.27 11.78
C LYS A 357 -19.09 -15.49 12.55
N THR A 358 -18.27 -16.53 12.68
CA THR A 358 -18.61 -17.79 13.35
C THR A 358 -18.15 -17.87 14.80
N GLN A 359 -17.39 -16.87 15.25
CA GLN A 359 -17.00 -16.66 16.65
C GLN A 359 -17.95 -15.65 17.29
#